data_AF-A0A4R3MZT1-F1
#
_entry.id   AF-A0A4R3MZT1-F1
#
_cell.length_a   1.000
_cell.length_b   1.000
_cell.length_c   1.000
_cell.angle_alpha   90.00
_cell.angle_beta   90.00
_cell.angle_gamma   90.00
#
_symmetry.space_group_name_H-M   'P 1'
#
loop_
_entity.id
_entity.type
_entity.pdbx_description
1 polymer ?
#
loop_
_entity_poly.entity_id
_entity_poly.type
_entity_poly.pdbx_seq_one_letter_code
_entity_poly.pdbx_strand_id
1 'polypeptide(L)'
;MLNLSNGGIMKGTELQNLIEEMRKNPDFQKLKSEFNKLIFFDDSEYIVRLAYHFDEVVDEGKVIVGKYIILSFANNKVNIRFDKNKLNDEMKTVVSGRMVVKENGNELLKGFMVKNGQLRQYLEKPYENELEKPLVIDRANDPSYTPGEIENSINAQGWTVCLYDYPEFYNHCGPGCGDGLRYGGGEPINGLDECCRGHDRCYATFGYGDCECDNVLLDCAAQYEDDYPTNVGIIRTVFDYC
;
A
#
# COMPACT_ATOMS: atom_id res chain seq x y z
N MET A 1 9.49 3.76 24.97
CA MET A 1 9.80 3.35 23.59
C MET A 1 9.13 4.40 22.71
N LEU A 2 9.84 5.06 21.80
CA LEU A 2 9.19 6.01 20.88
C LEU A 2 8.27 5.20 19.95
N ASN A 3 7.04 5.65 19.80
CA ASN A 3 6.06 4.99 18.95
C ASN A 3 6.29 5.47 17.51
N LEU A 4 7.02 4.68 16.72
CA LEU A 4 7.35 5.02 15.32
C LEU A 4 6.20 4.70 14.36
N SER A 5 5.25 3.91 14.85
CA SER A 5 4.07 3.45 14.14
C SER A 5 2.94 3.28 15.15
N ASN A 6 1.74 3.75 14.84
CA ASN A 6 0.53 3.30 15.53
C ASN A 6 -0.63 3.19 14.55
N GLY A 7 -1.65 2.43 14.90
CA GLY A 7 -2.83 2.32 14.06
C GLY A 7 -3.91 1.42 14.64
N GLY A 8 -5.05 1.41 13.97
CA GLY A 8 -6.24 0.70 14.43
C GLY A 8 -7.09 0.22 13.27
N ILE A 9 -8.08 -0.62 13.58
CA ILE A 9 -9.11 -1.01 12.61
C ILE A 9 -10.20 0.04 12.55
N MET A 10 -10.44 0.59 11.36
CA MET A 10 -11.52 1.55 11.12
C MET A 10 -12.89 0.87 11.16
N LYS A 11 -13.87 1.55 11.77
CA LYS A 11 -15.26 1.06 11.91
C LYS A 11 -16.26 2.21 11.83
N GLY A 12 -17.55 1.85 11.74
CA GLY A 12 -18.65 2.81 11.85
C GLY A 12 -18.60 3.93 10.82
N THR A 13 -18.87 5.16 11.26
CA THR A 13 -19.00 6.35 10.40
C THR A 13 -17.73 6.67 9.62
N GLU A 14 -16.54 6.49 10.22
CA GLU A 14 -15.28 6.77 9.55
C GLU A 14 -15.08 5.87 8.32
N LEU A 15 -15.32 4.57 8.48
CA LEU A 15 -15.26 3.60 7.39
C LEU A 15 -16.26 3.95 6.28
N GLN A 16 -17.51 4.27 6.64
CA GLN A 16 -18.54 4.62 5.65
C GLN A 16 -18.19 5.89 4.88
N ASN A 17 -17.64 6.90 5.55
CA ASN A 17 -17.17 8.11 4.89
C ASN A 17 -16.06 7.82 3.88
N LEU A 18 -15.10 6.96 4.23
CA LEU A 18 -14.01 6.59 3.31
C LEU A 18 -14.52 5.81 2.09
N ILE A 19 -15.50 4.92 2.27
CA ILE A 19 -16.14 4.20 1.15
C ILE A 19 -16.86 5.19 0.22
N GLU A 20 -17.58 6.17 0.77
CA GLU A 20 -18.23 7.21 -0.04
C GLU A 20 -17.24 8.12 -0.77
N GLU A 21 -16.10 8.42 -0.15
CA GLU A 21 -15.00 9.14 -0.81
C GLU A 21 -14.41 8.31 -1.96
N MET A 22 -14.13 7.01 -1.73
CA MET A 22 -13.66 6.10 -2.77
C MET A 22 -14.63 6.07 -3.95
N ARG A 23 -15.94 5.93 -3.70
CA ARG A 23 -16.96 5.92 -4.76
C ARG A 23 -16.98 7.21 -5.57
N LYS A 24 -16.67 8.36 -4.98
CA LYS A 24 -16.62 9.65 -5.69
C LYS A 24 -15.28 9.89 -6.39
N ASN A 25 -14.26 9.07 -6.11
CA ASN A 25 -12.94 9.24 -6.67
C ASN A 25 -12.93 8.88 -8.19
N PRO A 26 -12.41 9.77 -9.06
CA PRO A 26 -12.35 9.52 -10.51
C PRO A 26 -11.57 8.27 -10.91
N ASP A 27 -10.50 7.96 -10.19
CA ASP A 27 -9.65 6.80 -10.47
C ASP A 27 -10.35 5.48 -10.10
N PHE A 28 -11.12 5.48 -9.01
CA PHE A 28 -12.03 4.37 -8.71
C PHE A 28 -13.07 4.17 -9.80
N GLN A 29 -13.73 5.24 -10.27
CA GLN A 29 -14.71 5.13 -11.35
C GLN A 29 -14.09 4.61 -12.64
N LYS A 30 -12.85 5.03 -12.94
CA LYS A 30 -12.09 4.51 -14.08
C LYS A 30 -11.78 3.02 -13.94
N LEU A 31 -11.21 2.61 -12.82
CA LEU A 31 -10.89 1.20 -12.55
C LEU A 31 -12.14 0.32 -12.60
N LYS A 32 -13.23 0.75 -11.95
CA LYS A 32 -14.53 0.07 -11.97
C LYS A 32 -15.05 -0.07 -13.40
N SER A 33 -14.99 0.99 -14.21
CA SER A 33 -15.43 0.94 -15.61
C SER A 33 -14.67 -0.10 -16.43
N GLU A 34 -13.35 -0.21 -16.23
CA GLU A 34 -12.51 -1.18 -16.91
C GLU A 34 -12.80 -2.61 -16.44
N PHE A 35 -12.95 -2.83 -15.14
CA PHE A 35 -13.25 -4.15 -14.59
C PHE A 35 -14.64 -4.63 -15.03
N ASN A 36 -15.64 -3.74 -15.07
CA ASN A 36 -16.99 -4.05 -15.53
C ASN A 36 -17.08 -4.49 -17.00
N LYS A 37 -16.04 -4.27 -17.82
CA LYS A 37 -15.96 -4.83 -19.18
C LYS A 37 -15.73 -6.35 -19.16
N LEU A 38 -15.18 -6.88 -18.07
CA LEU A 38 -14.78 -8.28 -17.92
C LEU A 38 -15.66 -9.00 -16.90
N ILE A 39 -15.92 -8.38 -15.75
CA ILE A 39 -16.79 -8.89 -14.68
C ILE A 39 -17.62 -7.74 -14.13
N PHE A 40 -18.93 -7.83 -14.31
CA PHE A 40 -19.85 -6.86 -13.73
C PHE A 40 -19.89 -6.98 -12.20
N PHE A 41 -19.79 -5.85 -11.51
CA PHE A 41 -20.11 -5.73 -10.10
C PHE A 41 -20.77 -4.38 -9.78
N ASP A 42 -21.69 -4.42 -8.81
CA ASP A 42 -22.32 -3.24 -8.22
C ASP A 42 -21.47 -2.76 -7.04
N ASP A 43 -21.15 -1.47 -6.98
CA ASP A 43 -20.35 -0.92 -5.89
C ASP A 43 -21.14 -0.68 -4.59
N SER A 44 -22.44 -0.96 -4.59
CA SER A 44 -23.30 -1.02 -3.40
C SER A 44 -23.25 -2.37 -2.67
N GLU A 45 -22.86 -3.44 -3.37
CA GLU A 45 -22.77 -4.81 -2.82
C GLU A 45 -21.31 -5.21 -2.62
N TYR A 46 -20.82 -5.12 -1.37
CA TYR A 46 -19.42 -5.37 -1.06
C TYR A 46 -19.22 -6.07 0.28
N ILE A 47 -18.06 -6.71 0.41
CA ILE A 47 -17.52 -7.20 1.68
C ILE A 47 -16.31 -6.36 2.03
N VAL A 48 -16.30 -5.78 3.24
CA VAL A 48 -15.10 -5.11 3.77
C VAL A 48 -14.09 -6.19 4.16
N ARG A 49 -13.01 -6.30 3.40
CA ARG A 49 -11.93 -7.26 3.65
C ARG A 49 -11.00 -6.75 4.76
N LEU A 50 -10.62 -5.48 4.69
CA LEU A 50 -9.81 -4.80 5.68
C LEU A 50 -10.05 -3.29 5.59
N ALA A 51 -10.02 -2.61 6.73
CA ALA A 51 -10.10 -1.17 6.83
C ALA A 51 -9.20 -0.73 7.99
N TYR A 52 -8.11 -0.05 7.68
CA TYR A 52 -7.08 0.29 8.66
C TYR A 52 -6.64 1.75 8.51
N HIS A 53 -6.35 2.39 9.63
CA HIS A 53 -5.83 3.75 9.71
C HIS A 53 -4.59 3.74 10.61
N PHE A 54 -3.60 4.54 10.27
CA PHE A 54 -2.27 4.47 10.86
C PHE A 54 -1.53 5.80 10.79
N ASP A 55 -0.56 5.95 11.67
CA ASP A 55 0.47 6.95 11.57
C ASP A 55 1.83 6.24 11.46
N GLU A 56 2.69 6.71 10.56
CA GLU A 56 4.05 6.19 10.40
C GLU A 56 5.06 7.32 10.27
N VAL A 57 6.16 7.23 11.02
CA VAL A 57 7.34 8.06 10.78
C VAL A 57 8.12 7.50 9.59
N VAL A 58 8.21 8.26 8.50
CA VAL A 58 8.89 7.82 7.28
C VAL A 58 10.22 8.51 7.02
N ASP A 59 10.47 9.65 7.68
CA ASP A 59 11.72 10.40 7.61
C ASP A 59 11.77 11.42 8.77
N GLU A 60 12.89 12.12 8.92
CA GLU A 60 13.05 13.18 9.92
C GLU A 60 11.97 14.27 9.74
N GLY A 61 11.09 14.39 10.73
CA GLY A 61 9.98 15.35 10.73
C GLY A 61 8.86 15.03 9.73
N LYS A 62 8.86 13.85 9.09
CA LYS A 62 7.82 13.44 8.14
C LYS A 62 7.00 12.29 8.71
N VAL A 63 5.70 12.52 8.80
CA VAL A 63 4.70 11.52 9.21
C VAL A 63 3.73 11.30 8.08
N ILE A 64 3.43 10.04 7.82
CA ILE A 64 2.25 9.66 7.05
C ILE A 64 1.11 9.45 8.03
N VAL A 65 0.04 10.23 7.90
CA VAL A 65 -1.26 9.93 8.50
C VAL A 65 -2.10 9.27 7.43
N GLY A 66 -2.24 7.97 7.52
CA GLY A 66 -2.76 7.13 6.45
C GLY A 66 -4.02 6.37 6.81
N LYS A 67 -4.77 6.02 5.77
CA LYS A 67 -5.87 5.06 5.88
C LYS A 67 -6.13 4.38 4.56
N TYR A 68 -6.56 3.13 4.63
CA TYR A 68 -6.94 2.37 3.46
C TYR A 68 -8.11 1.44 3.74
N ILE A 69 -8.83 1.11 2.66
CA ILE A 69 -9.86 0.08 2.64
C ILE A 69 -9.59 -0.89 1.50
N ILE A 70 -9.87 -2.16 1.76
CA ILE A 70 -9.91 -3.21 0.75
C ILE A 70 -11.31 -3.79 0.76
N LEU A 71 -11.98 -3.71 -0.38
CA LEU A 71 -13.35 -4.18 -0.57
C LEU A 71 -13.35 -5.32 -1.59
N SER A 72 -14.11 -6.37 -1.30
CA SER A 72 -14.36 -7.50 -2.20
C SER A 72 -15.75 -7.37 -2.82
N PHE A 73 -15.84 -7.68 -4.11
CA PHE A 73 -17.05 -7.63 -4.93
C PHE A 73 -17.19 -8.93 -5.76
N ALA A 74 -18.36 -9.11 -6.37
CA ALA A 74 -18.65 -10.22 -7.29
C ALA A 74 -18.22 -11.60 -6.74
N ASN A 75 -18.61 -11.91 -5.49
CA ASN A 75 -18.26 -13.17 -4.81
C ASN A 75 -16.74 -13.43 -4.74
N ASN A 76 -15.96 -12.44 -4.29
CA ASN A 76 -14.49 -12.50 -4.18
C ASN A 76 -13.73 -12.62 -5.51
N LYS A 77 -14.37 -12.31 -6.64
CA LYS A 77 -13.68 -12.28 -7.95
C LYS A 77 -13.04 -10.93 -8.26
N VAL A 78 -13.35 -9.90 -7.47
CA VAL A 78 -12.77 -8.55 -7.60
C VAL A 78 -12.46 -8.00 -6.21
N ASN A 79 -11.21 -7.61 -5.97
CA ASN A 79 -10.82 -6.81 -4.81
C ASN A 79 -10.40 -5.41 -5.29
N ILE A 80 -10.87 -4.37 -4.63
CA ILE A 80 -10.44 -2.99 -4.85
C ILE A 80 -9.87 -2.44 -3.56
N ARG A 81 -8.70 -1.81 -3.68
CA ARG A 81 -8.00 -1.11 -2.63
C ARG A 81 -8.03 0.40 -2.90
N PHE A 82 -8.34 1.15 -1.86
CA PHE A 82 -8.32 2.61 -1.86
C PHE A 82 -7.49 3.09 -0.67
N ASP A 83 -6.41 3.81 -0.98
CA ASP A 83 -5.53 4.44 -0.02
C ASP A 83 -5.78 5.96 -0.01
N LYS A 84 -5.78 6.57 1.18
CA LYS A 84 -5.82 8.02 1.37
C LYS A 84 -4.85 8.41 2.46
N ASN A 85 -3.75 9.03 2.07
CA ASN A 85 -2.61 9.29 2.95
C ASN A 85 -2.25 10.78 2.91
N LYS A 86 -1.94 11.34 4.08
CA LYS A 86 -1.42 12.69 4.22
C LYS A 86 0.08 12.61 4.47
N LEU A 87 0.88 13.30 3.66
CA LEU A 87 2.33 13.46 3.85
C LEU A 87 2.68 14.93 3.69
N ASN A 88 3.23 15.58 4.73
CA ASN A 88 3.61 17.00 4.72
C ASN A 88 2.51 17.94 4.19
N ASP A 89 1.28 17.76 4.67
CA ASP A 89 0.05 18.47 4.25
C ASP A 89 -0.45 18.18 2.83
N GLU A 90 0.27 17.39 2.04
CA GLU A 90 -0.20 16.88 0.77
C GLU A 90 -1.07 15.63 0.98
N MET A 91 -2.28 15.66 0.42
CA MET A 91 -3.16 14.50 0.39
C MET A 91 -2.91 13.69 -0.89
N LYS A 92 -2.58 12.43 -0.73
CA LYS A 92 -2.41 11.46 -1.82
C LYS A 92 -3.50 10.40 -1.74
N THR A 93 -4.03 10.01 -2.90
CA THR A 93 -4.95 8.88 -3.01
C THR A 93 -4.46 7.91 -4.05
N VAL A 94 -4.44 6.63 -3.73
CA VAL A 94 -4.06 5.57 -4.67
C VAL A 94 -5.22 4.59 -4.79
N VAL A 95 -5.55 4.23 -6.03
CA VAL A 95 -6.57 3.23 -6.32
C VAL A 95 -5.94 2.07 -7.09
N SER A 96 -6.15 0.87 -6.56
CA SER A 96 -5.71 -0.37 -7.20
C SER A 96 -6.78 -1.43 -7.06
N GLY A 97 -6.70 -2.46 -7.89
CA GLY A 97 -7.61 -3.59 -7.79
C GLY A 97 -7.05 -4.82 -8.47
N ARG A 98 -7.53 -5.96 -8.02
CA ARG A 98 -7.23 -7.27 -8.56
C ARG A 98 -8.52 -7.95 -8.96
N MET A 99 -8.48 -8.70 -10.05
CA MET A 99 -9.62 -9.48 -10.50
C MET A 99 -9.22 -10.84 -11.06
N VAL A 100 -10.12 -11.81 -10.92
CA VAL A 100 -9.96 -13.15 -11.48
C VAL A 100 -10.71 -13.23 -12.80
N VAL A 101 -9.99 -13.38 -13.91
CA VAL A 101 -10.59 -13.53 -15.26
C VAL A 101 -10.39 -14.95 -15.78
N LYS A 102 -11.31 -15.42 -16.61
CA LYS A 102 -11.18 -16.72 -17.28
C LYS A 102 -10.78 -16.52 -18.73
N GLU A 103 -9.58 -16.98 -19.09
CA GLU A 103 -9.02 -16.87 -20.44
C GLU A 103 -8.54 -18.25 -20.92
N ASN A 104 -9.02 -18.70 -22.08
CA ASN A 104 -8.68 -20.01 -22.66
C ASN A 104 -8.87 -21.21 -21.71
N GLY A 105 -9.84 -21.10 -20.80
CA GLY A 105 -10.14 -22.16 -19.81
C GLY A 105 -9.37 -22.04 -18.49
N ASN A 106 -8.35 -21.17 -18.41
CA ASN A 106 -7.56 -20.93 -17.20
C ASN A 106 -8.10 -19.72 -16.43
N GLU A 107 -8.06 -19.76 -15.10
CA GLU A 107 -8.30 -18.59 -14.26
C GLU A 107 -6.97 -17.84 -14.04
N LEU A 108 -6.96 -16.56 -14.37
CA LEU A 108 -5.83 -15.66 -14.21
C LEU A 108 -6.19 -14.58 -13.19
N LEU A 109 -5.24 -14.28 -12.30
CA LEU A 109 -5.29 -13.10 -11.47
C LEU A 109 -4.63 -11.94 -12.22
N LYS A 110 -5.38 -10.87 -12.45
CA LYS A 110 -4.88 -9.63 -13.03
C LYS A 110 -4.96 -8.49 -12.02
N GLY A 111 -3.88 -7.72 -11.88
CA GLY A 111 -3.80 -6.57 -10.97
C GLY A 111 -3.55 -5.29 -11.74
N PHE A 112 -4.30 -4.25 -11.38
CA PHE A 112 -4.27 -2.94 -12.02
C PHE A 112 -4.22 -1.83 -10.98
N MET A 113 -3.51 -0.76 -11.31
CA MET A 113 -3.51 0.47 -10.54
C MET A 113 -3.79 1.66 -11.44
N VAL A 114 -4.38 2.70 -10.88
CA VAL A 114 -4.53 3.97 -11.58
C VAL A 114 -3.40 4.90 -11.14
N LYS A 115 -2.63 5.39 -12.10
CA LYS A 115 -1.46 6.23 -11.89
C LYS A 115 -1.51 7.38 -12.88
N ASN A 116 -1.41 8.62 -12.40
CA ASN A 116 -1.57 9.83 -13.23
C ASN A 116 -2.85 9.78 -14.09
N GLY A 117 -3.93 9.26 -13.52
CA GLY A 117 -5.21 9.05 -14.21
C GLY A 117 -5.18 7.99 -15.32
N GLN A 118 -4.12 7.20 -15.47
CA GLN A 118 -3.99 6.11 -16.45
C GLN A 118 -4.04 4.75 -15.76
N LEU A 119 -4.67 3.76 -16.41
CA LEU A 119 -4.68 2.40 -15.90
C LEU A 119 -3.38 1.71 -16.30
N ARG A 120 -2.69 1.10 -15.32
CA ARG A 120 -1.49 0.28 -15.52
C ARG A 120 -1.73 -1.11 -14.95
N GLN A 121 -1.46 -2.15 -15.74
CA GLN A 121 -1.45 -3.53 -15.26
C GLN A 121 -0.07 -3.82 -14.63
N TYR A 122 -0.03 -4.25 -13.37
CA TYR A 122 1.21 -4.59 -12.65
C TYR A 122 1.33 -6.09 -12.36
N LEU A 123 0.27 -6.86 -12.57
CA LEU A 123 0.23 -8.28 -12.23
C LEU A 123 -0.59 -9.05 -13.26
N GLU A 124 -0.04 -10.18 -13.72
CA GLU A 124 -0.78 -11.24 -14.39
C GLU A 124 -0.12 -12.58 -14.04
N LYS A 125 -0.88 -13.47 -13.42
CA LYS A 125 -0.41 -14.82 -13.05
C LYS A 125 -1.58 -15.81 -12.96
N PRO A 126 -1.31 -17.13 -12.94
CA PRO A 126 -2.34 -18.11 -12.59
C PRO A 126 -3.00 -17.76 -11.25
N TYR A 127 -4.32 -17.90 -11.16
CA TYR A 127 -5.05 -17.68 -9.93
C TYR A 127 -4.87 -18.87 -8.98
N GLU A 128 -4.43 -18.60 -7.74
CA GLU A 128 -4.18 -19.56 -6.66
C GLU A 128 -4.93 -19.14 -5.37
N ASN A 129 -6.18 -18.69 -5.54
CA ASN A 129 -7.08 -18.29 -4.46
C ASN A 129 -6.64 -17.04 -3.68
N GLU A 130 -5.80 -16.17 -4.25
CA GLU A 130 -5.26 -15.00 -3.55
C GLU A 130 -6.36 -14.05 -3.04
N LEU A 131 -7.43 -13.85 -3.81
CA LEU A 131 -8.52 -12.97 -3.41
C LEU A 131 -9.38 -13.53 -2.26
N GLU A 132 -9.20 -14.81 -1.92
CA GLU A 132 -9.91 -15.50 -0.85
C GLU A 132 -9.07 -15.66 0.42
N LYS A 133 -7.74 -15.57 0.32
CA LYS A 133 -6.83 -15.66 1.47
C LYS A 133 -7.12 -14.54 2.47
N PRO A 134 -7.12 -14.80 3.80
CA PRO A 134 -7.24 -13.75 4.81
C PRO A 134 -6.18 -12.66 4.62
N LEU A 135 -6.57 -11.40 4.84
CA LEU A 135 -5.60 -10.30 4.85
C LEU A 135 -4.91 -10.23 6.21
N VAL A 136 -3.63 -9.88 6.19
CA VAL A 136 -2.83 -9.67 7.41
C VAL A 136 -2.87 -8.19 7.78
N ILE A 137 -2.93 -7.89 9.07
CA ILE A 137 -2.63 -6.55 9.59
C ILE A 137 -1.14 -6.61 9.96
N ASP A 138 -0.29 -5.98 9.15
CA ASP A 138 1.18 -5.91 9.28
C ASP A 138 1.64 -4.92 10.38
N ARG A 139 0.69 -4.49 11.21
CA ARG A 139 0.85 -3.46 12.25
C ARG A 139 0.20 -3.87 13.56
N ALA A 140 0.61 -3.23 14.65
CA ALA A 140 -0.10 -3.32 15.90
C ALA A 140 -1.52 -2.74 15.75
N ASN A 141 -2.52 -3.40 16.32
CA ASN A 141 -3.90 -2.88 16.34
C ASN A 141 -4.18 -2.30 17.73
N ASP A 142 -4.10 -0.98 17.84
CA ASP A 142 -4.40 -0.22 19.05
C ASP A 142 -5.85 0.32 18.99
N PRO A 143 -6.77 -0.19 19.83
CA PRO A 143 -8.15 0.29 19.86
C PRO A 143 -8.31 1.73 20.36
N SER A 144 -7.28 2.32 20.96
CA SER A 144 -7.27 3.70 21.46
C SER A 144 -6.61 4.70 20.52
N TYR A 145 -6.08 4.21 19.39
CA TYR A 145 -5.42 5.02 18.38
C TYR A 145 -6.31 6.15 17.84
N THR A 146 -5.72 7.35 17.77
CA THR A 146 -6.30 8.52 17.12
C THR A 146 -5.43 8.97 15.94
N PRO A 147 -5.99 9.18 14.73
CA PRO A 147 -5.22 9.68 13.59
C PRO A 147 -4.43 10.96 13.87
N GLY A 148 -3.15 10.96 13.52
CA GLY A 148 -2.22 12.07 13.72
C GLY A 148 -1.68 12.22 15.15
N GLU A 149 -1.96 11.28 16.05
CA GLU A 149 -1.49 11.37 17.44
C GLU A 149 0.04 11.39 17.56
N ILE A 150 0.76 10.79 16.60
CA ILE A 150 2.22 10.82 16.61
C ILE A 150 2.82 12.04 15.89
N GLU A 151 2.05 12.81 15.09
CA GLU A 151 2.56 13.99 14.35
C GLU A 151 3.27 14.99 15.28
N ASN A 152 2.74 15.19 16.48
CA ASN A 152 3.28 16.14 17.47
C ASN A 152 4.33 15.53 18.42
N SER A 153 4.48 14.20 18.39
CA SER A 153 5.34 13.45 19.31
C SER A 153 6.81 13.37 18.84
N ILE A 154 7.06 13.70 17.58
CA ILE A 154 8.39 13.57 16.94
C ILE A 154 9.15 14.87 17.13
N ASN A 155 9.44 15.20 18.38
CA ASN A 155 10.38 16.26 18.73
C ASN A 155 11.74 15.61 19.07
N ALA A 156 12.49 15.14 18.07
CA ALA A 156 13.91 14.84 18.23
C ALA A 156 14.64 14.73 16.89
N GLN A 157 15.70 15.51 16.74
CA GLN A 157 16.70 15.41 15.67
C GLN A 157 17.24 13.98 15.52
N GLY A 158 17.41 13.52 14.28
CA GLY A 158 18.34 12.44 13.92
C GLY A 158 17.80 11.02 13.79
N TRP A 159 16.52 10.82 13.46
CA TRP A 159 15.95 9.48 13.33
C TRP A 159 15.66 9.15 11.87
N THR A 160 16.38 8.17 11.37
CA THR A 160 15.97 7.38 10.21
C THR A 160 16.03 5.93 10.66
N VAL A 161 14.89 5.25 10.62
CA VAL A 161 14.76 3.84 10.95
C VAL A 161 14.14 3.18 9.74
N CYS A 162 14.53 1.95 9.47
CA CYS A 162 13.92 1.20 8.39
C CYS A 162 12.43 1.06 8.65
N LEU A 163 11.66 0.81 7.60
CA LEU A 163 10.24 0.64 7.69
C LEU A 163 9.92 -0.50 8.66
N TYR A 164 8.99 -0.28 9.57
CA TYR A 164 8.63 -1.29 10.56
C TYR A 164 7.78 -2.39 9.88
N ASP A 165 7.85 -3.62 10.36
CA ASP A 165 6.92 -4.71 10.01
C ASP A 165 6.79 -5.61 11.24
N TYR A 166 5.67 -5.51 11.96
CA TYR A 166 5.60 -6.00 13.33
C TYR A 166 5.97 -7.50 13.42
N PRO A 167 6.93 -7.90 14.28
CA PRO A 167 7.60 -7.13 15.33
C PRO A 167 9.00 -6.59 14.98
N GLU A 168 9.46 -6.74 13.74
CA GLU A 168 10.83 -6.42 13.29
C GLU A 168 10.87 -5.21 12.34
N PHE A 169 12.07 -4.80 11.93
CA PHE A 169 12.27 -3.73 10.95
C PHE A 169 12.77 -4.35 9.65
N TYR A 170 12.39 -3.76 8.52
CA TYR A 170 12.97 -4.09 7.23
C TYR A 170 14.46 -3.76 7.18
N ASN A 171 15.18 -4.43 6.29
CA ASN A 171 16.61 -4.20 6.14
C ASN A 171 16.90 -3.20 5.01
N HIS A 172 16.01 -3.06 4.03
CA HIS A 172 16.26 -2.28 2.82
C HIS A 172 15.18 -1.24 2.53
N CYS A 173 14.00 -1.33 3.14
CA CYS A 173 12.99 -0.29 2.97
C CYS A 173 13.17 0.85 3.98
N GLY A 174 13.33 2.08 3.49
CA GLY A 174 13.34 3.30 4.29
C GLY A 174 14.59 4.14 4.04
N PRO A 175 14.57 5.45 4.32
CA PRO A 175 15.72 6.28 4.01
C PRO A 175 16.96 5.83 4.81
N GLY A 176 18.10 5.71 4.16
CA GLY A 176 19.34 5.26 4.81
C GLY A 176 19.36 3.79 5.25
N CYS A 177 18.38 2.98 4.83
CA CYS A 177 18.35 1.53 4.99
C CYS A 177 18.81 0.84 3.71
N GLY A 178 19.64 -0.18 3.84
CA GLY A 178 20.12 -0.98 2.71
C GLY A 178 21.60 -1.34 2.80
N ASP A 179 22.08 -2.10 1.81
CA ASP A 179 23.45 -2.61 1.80
C ASP A 179 24.50 -1.47 1.84
N GLY A 180 25.27 -1.40 2.93
CA GLY A 180 26.34 -0.39 3.11
C GLY A 180 25.85 0.99 3.55
N LEU A 181 24.57 1.14 3.90
CA LEU A 181 24.00 2.37 4.43
C LEU A 181 24.06 2.40 5.96
N ARG A 182 23.54 3.48 6.57
CA ARG A 182 23.64 3.72 8.02
C ARG A 182 22.82 2.72 8.84
N TYR A 183 21.73 2.22 8.27
CA TYR A 183 20.78 1.31 8.91
C TYR A 183 20.51 0.09 8.01
N GLY A 184 20.00 -0.99 8.60
CA GLY A 184 19.61 -2.18 7.85
C GLY A 184 20.76 -2.89 7.11
N GLY A 185 20.46 -3.39 5.91
CA GLY A 185 21.35 -4.16 5.05
C GLY A 185 21.31 -5.69 5.25
N GLY A 186 22.02 -6.43 4.41
CA GLY A 186 22.10 -7.90 4.52
C GLY A 186 20.99 -8.62 3.76
N GLU A 187 20.54 -9.76 4.28
CA GLU A 187 19.46 -10.53 3.64
C GLU A 187 18.10 -9.84 3.86
N PRO A 188 17.30 -9.66 2.80
CA PRO A 188 15.92 -9.21 2.95
C PRO A 188 15.11 -10.17 3.79
N ILE A 189 14.26 -9.63 4.67
CA ILE A 189 13.48 -10.47 5.59
C ILE A 189 12.24 -11.09 4.91
N ASN A 190 11.78 -10.50 3.82
CA ASN A 190 10.65 -10.98 3.03
C ASN A 190 10.69 -10.45 1.58
N GLY A 191 9.67 -10.79 0.79
CA GLY A 191 9.59 -10.38 -0.62
C GLY A 191 9.43 -8.88 -0.84
N LEU A 192 8.78 -8.15 0.07
CA LEU A 192 8.65 -6.70 -0.03
C LEU A 192 10.00 -6.00 0.26
N ASP A 193 10.75 -6.51 1.24
CA ASP A 193 12.09 -6.02 1.56
C ASP A 193 13.08 -6.32 0.41
N GLU A 194 12.91 -7.42 -0.33
CA GLU A 194 13.68 -7.68 -1.56
C GLU A 194 13.34 -6.68 -2.67
N CYS A 195 12.08 -6.23 -2.80
CA CYS A 195 11.74 -5.14 -3.72
C CYS A 195 12.52 -3.86 -3.39
N CYS A 196 12.61 -3.50 -2.11
CA CYS A 196 13.37 -2.32 -1.67
C CYS A 196 14.86 -2.48 -1.93
N ARG A 197 15.43 -3.67 -1.67
CA ARG A 197 16.84 -3.95 -2.02
C ARG A 197 17.10 -3.81 -3.52
N GLY A 198 16.16 -4.24 -4.35
CA GLY A 198 16.20 -4.03 -5.80
C GLY A 198 16.22 -2.55 -6.18
N HIS A 199 15.41 -1.74 -5.50
CA HIS A 199 15.35 -0.28 -5.65
C HIS A 199 16.65 0.41 -5.25
N ASP A 200 17.22 0.06 -4.09
CA ASP A 200 18.51 0.59 -3.63
C ASP A 200 19.62 0.37 -4.67
N ARG A 201 19.67 -0.84 -5.24
CA ARG A 201 20.64 -1.19 -6.30
C ARG A 201 20.38 -0.44 -7.60
N CYS A 202 19.11 -0.21 -7.93
CA CYS A 202 18.72 0.60 -9.07
C CYS A 202 19.22 2.04 -8.90
N TYR A 203 18.96 2.67 -7.75
CA TYR A 203 19.48 4.00 -7.41
C TYR A 203 21.01 4.06 -7.37
N ALA A 204 21.69 3.03 -6.88
CA ALA A 204 23.15 2.96 -6.92
C ALA A 204 23.71 2.96 -8.36
N THR A 205 22.92 2.51 -9.34
CA THR A 205 23.29 2.41 -10.75
C THR A 205 22.89 3.67 -11.54
N PHE A 206 21.67 4.16 -11.36
CA PHE A 206 21.06 5.21 -12.19
C PHE A 206 20.95 6.58 -11.50
N GLY A 207 21.10 6.62 -10.17
CA GLY A 207 21.01 7.83 -9.35
C GLY A 207 19.70 7.92 -8.56
N TYR A 208 19.74 8.72 -7.49
CA TYR A 208 18.57 8.99 -6.65
C TYR A 208 17.48 9.77 -7.41
N GLY A 209 16.23 9.37 -7.21
CA GLY A 209 15.06 10.00 -7.85
C GLY A 209 14.84 9.59 -9.30
N ASP A 210 15.45 8.49 -9.74
CA ASP A 210 15.16 7.90 -11.04
C ASP A 210 13.73 7.33 -11.07
N CYS A 211 12.88 7.89 -11.93
CA CYS A 211 11.47 7.50 -12.02
C CYS A 211 11.26 6.05 -12.45
N GLU A 212 12.18 5.47 -13.22
CA GLU A 212 12.04 4.08 -13.65
C GLU A 212 12.34 3.13 -12.48
N CYS A 213 13.35 3.44 -11.67
CA CYS A 213 13.59 2.74 -10.42
C CYS A 213 12.35 2.76 -9.51
N ASP A 214 11.71 3.93 -9.34
CA ASP A 214 10.50 4.07 -8.52
C ASP A 214 9.32 3.29 -9.10
N ASN A 215 9.13 3.33 -10.43
CA ASN A 215 8.10 2.55 -11.11
C ASN A 215 8.27 1.04 -10.93
N VAL A 216 9.51 0.54 -10.97
CA VAL A 216 9.83 -0.87 -10.74
C VAL A 216 9.56 -1.26 -9.28
N LEU A 217 9.92 -0.40 -8.31
CA LEU A 217 9.60 -0.60 -6.90
C LEU A 217 8.09 -0.69 -6.68
N LEU A 218 7.31 0.24 -7.24
CA LEU A 218 5.86 0.28 -7.09
C LEU A 218 5.19 -0.99 -7.64
N ASP A 219 5.61 -1.46 -8.82
CA ASP A 219 5.10 -2.69 -9.43
C ASP A 219 5.46 -3.93 -8.61
N CYS A 220 6.69 -4.00 -8.09
CA CYS A 220 7.14 -5.10 -7.23
C CYS A 220 6.34 -5.12 -5.92
N ALA A 221 6.28 -3.98 -5.22
CA ALA A 221 5.58 -3.84 -3.94
C ALA A 221 4.07 -4.13 -4.07
N ALA A 222 3.44 -3.72 -5.18
CA ALA A 222 2.02 -3.95 -5.42
C ALA A 222 1.61 -5.43 -5.41
N GLN A 223 2.56 -6.36 -5.62
CA GLN A 223 2.29 -7.81 -5.56
C GLN A 223 2.07 -8.29 -4.12
N TYR A 224 2.62 -7.59 -3.13
CA TYR A 224 2.57 -7.95 -1.71
C TYR A 224 1.50 -7.20 -0.92
N GLU A 225 0.57 -6.52 -1.58
CA GLU A 225 -0.42 -5.66 -0.90
C GLU A 225 -1.41 -6.40 0.00
N ASP A 226 -1.53 -7.73 -0.14
CA ASP A 226 -2.35 -8.57 0.72
C ASP A 226 -1.59 -9.05 1.97
N ASP A 227 -0.26 -9.18 1.84
CA ASP A 227 0.63 -9.69 2.89
C ASP A 227 1.13 -8.56 3.80
N TYR A 228 1.46 -7.40 3.22
CA TYR A 228 2.00 -6.22 3.91
C TYR A 228 1.22 -4.95 3.50
N PRO A 229 -0.09 -4.89 3.77
CA PRO A 229 -0.94 -3.85 3.21
C PRO A 229 -0.50 -2.45 3.63
N THR A 230 -0.10 -2.24 4.89
CA THR A 230 0.29 -0.92 5.36
C THR A 230 1.61 -0.48 4.74
N ASN A 231 2.62 -1.37 4.72
CA ASN A 231 3.93 -1.08 4.15
C ASN A 231 3.86 -0.76 2.65
N VAL A 232 3.05 -1.50 1.88
CA VAL A 232 2.81 -1.18 0.47
C VAL A 232 2.13 0.18 0.30
N GLY A 233 1.20 0.55 1.19
CA GLY A 233 0.56 1.87 1.19
C GLY A 233 1.54 3.01 1.44
N ILE A 234 2.49 2.81 2.37
CA ILE A 234 3.56 3.76 2.65
C ILE A 234 4.48 3.93 1.45
N ILE A 235 4.96 2.82 0.87
CA ILE A 235 5.82 2.84 -0.33
C ILE A 235 5.11 3.60 -1.47
N ARG A 236 3.84 3.29 -1.74
CA ARG A 236 3.04 4.01 -2.75
C ARG A 236 2.99 5.51 -2.45
N THR A 237 2.74 5.90 -1.21
CA THR A 237 2.65 7.33 -0.83
C THR A 237 3.97 8.07 -1.06
N VAL A 238 5.09 7.43 -0.72
CA VAL A 238 6.42 8.04 -0.81
C VAL A 238 6.93 8.12 -2.25
N PHE A 239 6.61 7.16 -3.11
CA PHE A 239 7.18 7.07 -4.47
C PHE A 239 6.21 7.41 -5.61
N ASP A 240 4.98 7.81 -5.31
CA ASP A 240 3.99 8.27 -6.32
C ASP A 240 4.25 9.72 -6.79
N TYR A 241 5.51 10.04 -7.14
CA TYR A 241 5.93 11.36 -7.68
C TYR A 241 6.30 11.33 -9.17
N CYS A 242 6.41 10.13 -9.71
CA CYS A 242 6.39 9.79 -11.13
C CYS A 242 5.08 9.03 -11.34
#